data_AF-A0A847R311-F1
#
_entry.id   AF-A0A847R311-F1
#
_cell.length_a   1.000
_cell.length_b   1.000
_cell.length_c   1.000
_cell.angle_alpha   90.00
_cell.angle_beta   90.00
_cell.angle_gamma   90.00
#
_symmetry.space_group_name_H-M   'P 1'
#
loop_
_entity.id
_entity.type
_entity.pdbx_description
1 polymer ?
#
loop_
_entity_poly.entity_id
_entity_poly.type
_entity_poly.pdbx_seq_one_letter_code
_entity_poly.pdbx_strand_id
1 'polypeptide(L)' 'MAITLRNYNIVRVIDNGVIVNCTVIEMCYDYALVKFKDKKYKVPYALIDEVIGHELLVPLDE' A
#
# COMPACT_ATOMS: atom_id res chain seq x y z
N MET A 1 9.80 24.84 -2.05
CA MET A 1 8.98 23.62 -2.24
C MET A 1 9.31 22.71 -1.07
N ALA A 2 8.36 22.48 -0.16
CA ALA A 2 8.61 21.61 0.99
C ALA A 2 8.31 20.17 0.61
N ILE A 3 9.31 19.29 0.69
CA ILE A 3 9.10 17.85 0.53
C ILE A 3 8.37 17.38 1.80
N THR A 4 7.13 16.91 1.65
CA THR A 4 6.39 16.31 2.75
C THR A 4 6.82 14.86 2.86
N LEU A 5 7.72 14.55 3.80
CA LEU A 5 8.02 13.16 4.14
C LEU A 5 6.80 12.55 4.84
N ARG A 6 6.12 11.64 4.16
CA ARG A 6 5.09 10.81 4.77
C ARG A 6 5.74 9.56 5.35
N ASN A 7 5.52 9.29 6.63
CA ASN A 7 5.97 8.05 7.27
C ASN A 7 4.76 7.13 7.44
N TYR A 8 4.70 6.07 6.62
CA TYR A 8 3.69 5.03 6.72
C TYR A 8 4.38 3.70 6.89
N ASN A 9 4.05 2.98 7.97
CA ASN A 9 4.61 1.67 8.25
C ASN A 9 3.63 0.54 7.88
N ILE A 10 2.33 0.79 7.98
CA ILE A 10 1.27 -0.22 7.81
C ILE A 10 0.17 0.35 6.91
N VAL A 11 -0.25 -0.44 5.94
CA VAL A 11 -1.43 -0.21 5.09
C VAL A 11 -2.48 -1.26 5.41
N ARG A 12 -3.75 -0.86 5.50
CA ARG A 12 -4.85 -1.77 5.76
C ARG A 12 -5.47 -2.21 4.45
N VAL A 13 -5.43 -3.51 4.19
CA VAL A 13 -6.03 -4.12 2.99
C VAL A 13 -7.21 -4.97 3.42
N ILE A 14 -8.36 -4.83 2.77
CA ILE A 14 -9.51 -5.73 2.96
C ILE A 14 -9.48 -6.86 1.92
N ASP A 15 -9.43 -8.09 2.40
CA ASP A 15 -9.45 -9.32 1.61
C ASP A 15 -10.64 -10.16 2.08
N ASN A 16 -11.64 -10.36 1.20
CA ASN A 16 -12.84 -11.16 1.50
C ASN A 16 -13.53 -10.81 2.85
N GLY A 17 -13.60 -9.53 3.20
CA GLY A 17 -14.22 -9.06 4.45
C GLY A 17 -13.30 -9.06 5.68
N VAL A 18 -12.05 -9.50 5.54
CA VAL A 18 -11.05 -9.46 6.61
C VAL A 18 -10.04 -8.34 6.36
N ILE A 19 -9.84 -7.47 7.34
CA ILE A 19 -8.82 -6.43 7.29
C ILE A 19 -7.47 -7.04 7.66
N VAL A 20 -6.53 -6.99 6.72
CA VAL A 20 -5.16 -7.46 6.87
C VAL A 20 -4.21 -6.26 6.87
N ASN A 21 -3.32 -6.22 7.86
CA ASN A 21 -2.27 -5.22 7.92
C ASN A 21 -1.10 -5.63 7.01
N CYS A 22 -0.77 -4.78 6.04
CA CYS A 22 0.32 -4.96 5.11
C CYS A 22 1.45 -4.00 5.45
N THR A 23 2.69 -4.50 5.47
CA THR A 23 3.86 -3.66 5.74
C THR A 23 4.32 -2.96 4.46
N VAL A 24 4.64 -1.66 4.59
CA VAL A 24 5.29 -0.90 3.52
C VAL A 24 6.74 -1.35 3.41
N ILE A 25 7.14 -1.78 2.22
CA ILE A 25 8.51 -2.25 1.93
C ILE A 25 9.36 -1.18 1.25
N GLU A 26 8.74 -0.28 0.47
CA GLU A 26 9.44 0.80 -0.20
C GLU A 26 8.49 2.00 -0.37
N MET A 27 9.05 3.20 -0.32
CA MET A 27 8.34 4.45 -0.57
C MET A 27 8.93 5.14 -1.80
N CYS A 28 8.10 5.29 -2.83
CA CYS A 28 8.47 6.00 -4.06
C CYS A 28 7.88 7.43 -4.03
N TYR A 29 8.06 8.20 -5.11
CA TYR A 29 7.56 9.58 -5.14
C TYR A 29 6.03 9.68 -5.13
N ASP A 30 5.35 8.80 -5.88
CA ASP A 30 3.88 8.86 -6.07
C ASP A 30 3.12 7.71 -5.39
N TYR A 31 3.82 6.67 -4.93
CA TYR A 31 3.21 5.47 -4.37
C TYR A 31 4.13 4.80 -3.33
N ALA A 32 3.53 3.98 -2.46
CA ALA A 32 4.22 3.04 -1.60
C ALA A 32 4.11 1.62 -2.17
N LEU A 33 5.17 0.83 -2.03
CA LEU A 33 5.12 -0.61 -2.24
C LEU A 33 4.79 -1.30 -0.92
N VAL A 34 3.81 -2.20 -0.97
CA VAL A 34 3.40 -3.02 0.16
C VAL A 34 3.57 -4.49 -0.17
N LYS A 35 3.95 -5.30 0.83
CA LYS A 35 3.98 -6.75 0.71
C LYS A 35 2.68 -7.33 1.25
N PHE A 36 1.96 -8.07 0.42
CA PHE A 36 0.73 -8.78 0.80
C PHE A 36 0.76 -10.20 0.21
N LYS A 37 0.57 -11.22 1.06
CA LYS A 37 0.57 -12.65 0.66
C LYS A 37 1.75 -13.01 -0.28
N ASP A 38 2.97 -12.59 0.10
CA ASP A 38 4.21 -12.76 -0.68
C ASP A 38 4.30 -12.06 -2.04
N LYS A 39 3.29 -11.27 -2.43
CA LYS A 39 3.31 -10.41 -3.61
C LYS A 39 3.53 -8.95 -3.23
N LYS A 40 4.10 -8.20 -4.16
CA LYS A 40 4.29 -6.75 -4.03
C LYS A 40 3.16 -6.03 -4.76
N TYR A 41 2.61 -5.03 -4.10
CA TYR A 41 1.55 -4.20 -4.67
C TYR A 41 1.88 -2.72 -4.54
N LYS A 42 1.42 -1.94 -5.51
CA LYS A 42 1.52 -0.48 -5.49
C LYS A 42 0.29 0.11 -4.82
N VAL A 43 0.52 1.02 -3.89
CA VAL A 43 -0.51 1.75 -3.15
C VAL A 43 -0.27 3.25 -3.33
N PRO A 44 -1.18 3.99 -3.98
CA PRO A 44 -1.10 5.44 -4.07
C PRO A 44 -1.20 6.10 -2.68
N TYR A 45 -0.44 7.18 -2.45
CA TYR A 45 -0.49 7.91 -1.18
C TYR A 45 -1.84 8.58 -0.89
N ALA A 46 -2.69 8.75 -1.91
CA ALA A 46 -4.05 9.23 -1.73
C ALA A 46 -4.96 8.21 -1.01
N LEU A 47 -4.63 6.91 -1.11
CA LEU A 47 -5.45 5.80 -0.61
C LEU A 47 -4.83 5.10 0.60
N ILE A 48 -3.60 5.47 0.98
CA ILE A 48 -2.81 4.73 1.99
C ILE A 48 -3.38 4.81 3.41
N ASP A 49 -4.10 5.88 3.74
CA ASP A 49 -4.81 6.06 5.02
C ASP A 49 -6.18 5.37 5.02
N GLU A 50 -6.67 4.91 3.86
CA GLU A 50 -7.95 4.21 3.72
C GLU A 50 -7.79 2.68 3.82
N VAL A 51 -8.92 1.99 3.98
CA VAL A 51 -8.97 0.52 3.89
C VAL A 51 -9.08 0.15 2.41
N ILE A 52 -7.98 -0.35 1.85
CA ILE A 52 -7.87 -0.62 0.40
C ILE A 52 -8.41 -2.01 0.10
N GLY A 53 -9.38 -2.12 -0.81
CA GLY A 53 -9.83 -3.40 -1.35
C GLY A 53 -8.69 -4.15 -2.04
N HIS A 54 -8.55 -5.45 -1.80
CA HIS A 54 -7.56 -6.27 -2.50
C HIS A 54 -7.68 -6.15 -4.04
N GLU A 55 -8.85 -5.81 -4.55
CA GLU A 55 -9.16 -5.59 -5.97
C GLU A 55 -8.49 -4.33 -6.54
N LEU A 56 -8.20 -3.35 -5.70
CA LEU A 56 -7.54 -2.09 -6.10
C LEU A 56 -6.01 -2.17 -6.02
N LEU A 57 -5.48 -3.28 -5.49
CA LEU A 57 -4.04 -3.49 -5.43
C LEU A 57 -3.52 -3.82 -6.83
N VAL A 58 -2.66 -2.96 -7.35
CA VAL A 58 -1.99 -3.20 -8.64
C VAL A 58 -0.80 -4.13 -8.40
N PRO A 59 -0.82 -5.38 -8.88
CA PRO A 59 0.32 -6.28 -8.76
C PRO A 59 1.50 -5.71 -9.56
N LEU A 60 2.70 -5.80 -9.01
CA LEU A 60 3.90 -5.77 -9.83
C LEU A 60 4.02 -7.14 -10.51
N ASP A 61 3.60 -7.22 -11.77
CA ASP A 61 4.13 -8.24 -12.68
C ASP A 61 5.60 -7.88 -12.94
N GLU A 62 6.51 -8.77 -12.56
CA GLU A 62 7.92 -8.73 -13.00
C GLU A 62 8.03 -9.30 -14.41
#